data_AF-A0AA36DVP3-F1
#
_entry.id   AF-A0AA36DVP3-F1
#
_cell.length_a   1.000
_cell.length_b   1.000
_cell.length_c   1.000
_cell.angle_alpha   90.00
_cell.angle_beta   90.00
_cell.angle_gamma   90.00
#
_symmetry.space_group_name_H-M   'P 1'
#
loop_
_entity.id
_entity.type
_entity.pdbx_description
1 polymer ?
#
loop_
_entity_poly.entity_id
_entity_poly.type
_entity_poly.pdbx_seq_one_letter_code
_entity_poly.pdbx_strand_id
1 'polypeptide(L)'
;MIVINRIWGLRAQTQQGRNSPTTAPGRLLLRSPKCRWILLDGLTISDRVASIVPVRGYSMSPTFNPDKTNYLGLFTDDHVLVEKRCLTDYKFSHGDVVVFCSPSSYKEKHMIKRITGMPGDWIGLPYSYDAVKVPEGHCWVEGDNPTNSLDSRSFGPIPLGLIRGRVTHILWPPQRVGKIDHTSFPQVAQQMEGVRLEKTQE
;
A
#
# COMPACT_ATOMS: atom_id res chain seq x y z
N MET A 1 20.55 32.22 81.50
CA MET A 1 21.90 31.62 81.44
C MET A 1 22.13 31.22 79.98
N ILE A 2 22.84 31.98 79.15
CA ILE A 2 24.24 32.42 79.26
C ILE A 2 25.19 31.23 79.37
N VAL A 3 25.75 30.81 78.24
CA VAL A 3 27.18 30.53 78.11
C VAL A 3 27.65 31.20 76.80
N ILE A 4 28.65 32.05 76.91
CA ILE A 4 29.31 32.76 75.81
C ILE A 4 30.79 32.36 75.86
N ASN A 5 31.40 32.07 74.71
CA ASN A 5 32.82 32.35 74.43
C ASN A 5 33.00 32.32 72.89
N ARG A 6 33.41 33.38 72.19
CA ARG A 6 34.58 34.30 72.27
C ARG A 6 35.82 33.82 71.46
N ILE A 7 36.15 34.62 70.43
CA ILE A 7 37.49 35.23 70.14
C ILE A 7 38.56 34.31 69.49
N TRP A 8 39.50 34.73 68.60
CA TRP A 8 40.04 36.05 68.15
C TRP A 8 40.25 36.12 66.61
N GLY A 9 40.26 37.34 66.03
CA GLY A 9 41.12 37.72 64.88
C GLY A 9 40.57 37.48 63.45
N LEU A 10 41.09 38.15 62.40
CA LEU A 10 41.99 39.32 62.33
C LEU A 10 41.92 39.92 60.90
N ARG A 11 42.18 41.24 60.74
CA ARG A 11 42.46 42.03 59.50
C ARG A 11 42.36 41.32 58.13
N ALA A 12 41.67 41.96 57.18
CA ALA A 12 42.31 42.78 56.11
C ALA A 12 41.32 43.26 55.02
N GLN A 13 41.67 44.36 54.36
CA GLN A 13 41.01 44.87 53.16
C GLN A 13 41.19 43.94 51.95
N THR A 14 40.32 44.04 50.95
CA THR A 14 40.67 44.43 49.55
C THR A 14 39.39 44.65 48.73
N GLN A 15 39.32 45.75 47.98
CA GLN A 15 38.28 45.94 46.96
C GLN A 15 38.75 45.45 45.58
N GLN A 16 38.02 44.49 45.00
CA GLN A 16 37.96 44.17 43.57
C GLN A 16 36.57 43.54 43.32
N GLY A 17 35.86 43.68 42.19
CA GLY A 17 36.13 44.45 40.98
C GLY A 17 35.35 43.86 39.78
N ARG A 18 34.50 44.67 39.13
CA ARG A 18 33.92 44.50 37.76
C ARG A 18 33.14 43.21 37.40
N ASN A 19 31.82 43.40 37.28
CA ASN A 19 30.96 43.18 36.09
C ASN A 19 30.94 41.84 35.29
N SER A 20 29.68 41.45 34.98
CA SER A 20 29.20 40.81 33.73
C SER A 20 29.17 39.25 33.70
N PRO A 21 28.42 38.61 32.77
CA PRO A 21 27.19 37.92 33.18
C PRO A 21 27.20 36.41 32.95
N THR A 22 26.27 35.71 33.62
CA THR A 22 26.11 34.26 33.56
C THR A 22 25.70 33.78 32.16
N THR A 23 26.60 33.09 31.47
CA THR A 23 26.30 32.44 30.19
C THR A 23 25.45 31.18 30.43
N ALA A 24 24.16 31.25 30.10
CA ALA A 24 23.32 30.05 30.02
C ALA A 24 23.47 29.40 28.63
N PRO A 25 23.71 28.08 28.53
CA PRO A 25 23.83 27.40 27.24
C PRO A 25 22.49 27.43 26.49
N GLY A 26 22.55 27.75 25.20
CA GLY A 26 21.38 27.97 24.36
C GLY A 26 20.45 26.76 24.26
N ARG A 27 19.27 26.85 24.88
CA ARG A 27 18.18 25.91 24.63
C ARG A 27 17.71 26.12 23.18
N LEU A 28 18.09 25.21 22.30
CA LEU A 28 17.77 25.25 20.86
C LEU A 28 16.26 25.05 20.64
N LEU A 29 15.49 26.12 20.84
CA LEU A 29 14.05 26.15 20.62
C LEU A 29 13.76 26.18 19.12
N LEU A 30 13.77 25.00 18.49
CA LEU A 30 13.20 24.79 17.16
C LEU A 30 11.64 24.84 17.25
N ARG A 31 11.12 25.96 17.75
CA ARG A 31 9.72 26.21 18.08
C ARG A 31 9.04 27.06 17.00
N SER A 32 9.31 26.69 15.74
CA SER A 32 8.60 27.23 14.58
C SER A 32 7.20 26.59 14.52
N PRO A 33 6.09 27.36 14.66
CA PRO A 33 4.75 26.79 14.56
C PRO A 33 4.44 26.26 13.16
N LYS A 34 5.18 26.71 12.13
CA LYS A 34 5.02 26.28 10.72
C LYS A 34 5.39 24.81 10.52
N CYS A 35 6.40 24.30 11.22
CA CYS A 35 6.86 22.92 11.09
C CYS A 35 5.84 21.88 11.59
N ARG A 36 4.97 22.26 12.54
CA ARG A 36 3.97 21.35 13.13
C ARG A 36 2.83 21.04 12.16
N TRP A 37 2.43 22.00 11.32
CA TRP A 37 1.43 21.80 10.28
C TRP A 37 1.97 20.93 9.15
N ILE A 38 3.17 21.22 8.63
CA ILE A 38 3.82 20.43 7.56
C ILE A 38 3.89 18.93 7.88
N LEU A 39 4.15 18.56 9.13
CA LEU A 39 4.18 17.15 9.57
C LEU A 39 2.78 16.50 9.65
N LEU A 40 1.75 17.24 10.07
CA LEU A 40 0.37 16.76 10.16
C LEU A 40 -0.29 16.66 8.78
N ASP A 41 -0.11 17.69 7.95
CA ASP A 41 -0.60 17.74 6.58
C ASP A 41 0.10 16.66 5.73
N GLY A 42 1.43 16.52 5.87
CA GLY A 42 2.20 15.47 5.20
C GLY A 42 1.77 14.05 5.59
N LEU A 43 1.54 13.79 6.89
CA LEU A 43 1.09 12.48 7.37
C LEU A 43 -0.32 12.13 6.89
N THR A 44 -1.26 13.09 6.94
CA THR A 44 -2.65 12.88 6.49
C THR A 44 -2.75 12.74 4.97
N ILE A 45 -1.94 13.48 4.20
CA ILE A 45 -1.84 13.28 2.74
C ILE A 45 -1.28 11.89 2.43
N SER A 46 -0.26 11.42 3.17
CA SER A 46 0.33 10.09 2.97
C SER A 46 -0.69 8.95 3.14
N ASP A 47 -1.46 8.96 4.23
CA ASP A 47 -2.51 7.97 4.51
C ASP A 47 -3.65 7.99 3.46
N ARG A 48 -3.91 9.14 2.83
CA ARG A 48 -4.86 9.25 1.71
C ARG A 48 -4.26 8.83 0.36
N VAL A 49 -2.94 8.85 0.21
CA VAL A 49 -2.23 8.51 -1.03
C VAL A 49 -1.89 7.03 -1.13
N ALA A 50 -1.54 6.37 -0.01
CA ALA A 50 -1.18 4.96 -0.01
C ALA A 50 -1.59 4.23 1.28
N SER A 51 -1.51 2.90 1.27
CA SER A 51 -1.66 2.03 2.45
C SER A 51 -0.90 0.72 2.27
N ILE A 52 -0.43 0.14 3.36
CA ILE A 52 0.20 -1.18 3.37
C ILE A 52 -0.87 -2.23 3.69
N VAL A 53 -0.98 -3.26 2.86
CA VAL A 53 -1.98 -4.34 3.01
C VAL A 53 -1.27 -5.70 3.00
N PRO A 54 -1.56 -6.62 3.95
CA PRO A 54 -1.05 -7.99 3.89
C PRO A 54 -1.85 -8.81 2.86
N VAL A 55 -1.15 -9.51 1.96
CA VAL A 55 -1.74 -10.45 1.00
C VAL A 55 -1.90 -11.81 1.68
N ARG A 56 -3.14 -12.25 1.85
CA ARG A 56 -3.46 -13.55 2.48
C ARG A 56 -4.02 -14.54 1.47
N GLY A 57 -3.85 -15.83 1.77
CA GLY A 57 -4.25 -16.94 0.90
C GLY A 57 -3.23 -17.23 -0.23
N TYR A 58 -3.69 -17.98 -1.25
CA TYR A 58 -2.91 -18.46 -2.40
C TYR A 58 -3.47 -17.98 -3.75
N SER A 59 -4.54 -17.19 -3.76
CA SER A 59 -5.30 -16.88 -4.98
C SER A 59 -4.55 -16.01 -6.00
N MET A 60 -3.40 -15.45 -5.60
CA MET A 60 -2.50 -14.67 -6.42
C MET A 60 -1.08 -15.28 -6.51
N SER A 61 -0.93 -16.55 -6.13
CA SER A 61 0.30 -17.31 -6.41
C SER A 61 0.40 -17.54 -7.93
N PRO A 62 1.58 -17.42 -8.57
CA PRO A 62 2.90 -17.26 -7.97
C PRO A 62 3.32 -15.82 -7.64
N THR A 63 2.61 -14.79 -8.09
CA THR A 63 2.99 -13.37 -7.91
C THR A 63 3.12 -12.97 -6.44
N PHE A 64 2.16 -13.38 -5.61
CA PHE A 64 2.20 -13.20 -4.15
C PHE A 64 2.12 -14.55 -3.44
N ASN A 65 2.86 -14.68 -2.35
CA ASN A 65 2.98 -15.89 -1.54
C ASN A 65 3.22 -17.18 -2.38
N PRO A 66 4.26 -17.25 -3.23
CA PRO A 66 4.57 -18.46 -4.01
C PRO A 66 4.85 -19.65 -3.07
N ASP A 67 5.73 -19.44 -2.09
CA ASP A 67 6.14 -20.45 -1.11
C ASP A 67 5.67 -20.05 0.29
N LYS A 68 4.73 -20.82 0.88
CA LYS A 68 4.41 -20.71 2.32
C LYS A 68 5.26 -21.65 3.20
N THR A 69 6.16 -22.41 2.58
CA THR A 69 7.03 -23.43 3.19
C THR A 69 8.39 -22.87 3.57
N ASN A 70 8.42 -21.84 4.41
CA ASN A 70 9.65 -21.51 5.13
C ASN A 70 9.83 -22.52 6.28
N TYR A 71 10.90 -23.33 6.21
CA TYR A 71 11.25 -24.39 7.18
C TYR A 71 11.38 -23.93 8.66
N LEU A 72 11.33 -22.62 8.92
CA LEU A 72 11.31 -22.03 10.26
C LEU A 72 9.90 -21.83 10.86
N GLY A 73 8.82 -22.16 10.15
CA GLY A 73 7.45 -22.02 10.64
C GLY A 73 6.91 -20.58 10.75
N LEU A 74 7.67 -19.58 10.28
CA LEU A 74 7.25 -18.18 10.23
C LEU A 74 6.42 -17.91 8.96
N PHE A 75 5.12 -17.68 9.16
CA PHE A 75 4.20 -17.21 8.13
C PHE A 75 4.53 -15.77 7.70
N THR A 76 5.42 -15.60 6.73
CA THR A 76 5.67 -14.30 6.09
C THR A 76 4.63 -14.06 5.00
N ASP A 77 3.44 -13.58 5.38
CA ASP A 77 2.50 -12.98 4.41
C ASP A 77 3.20 -11.82 3.69
N ASP A 78 3.02 -11.69 2.37
CA ASP A 78 3.51 -10.53 1.62
C ASP A 78 2.80 -9.26 2.09
N HIS A 79 3.56 -8.21 2.46
CA HIS A 79 2.98 -6.88 2.65
C HIS A 79 3.19 -6.06 1.39
N VAL A 80 2.12 -5.54 0.83
CA VAL A 80 2.15 -4.78 -0.43
C VAL A 80 1.75 -3.33 -0.24
N LEU A 81 2.36 -2.46 -1.05
CA LEU A 81 2.04 -1.04 -1.15
C LEU A 81 0.88 -0.84 -2.12
N VAL A 82 -0.25 -0.41 -1.57
CA VAL A 82 -1.45 -0.03 -2.32
C VAL A 82 -1.47 1.49 -2.49
N GLU A 83 -1.40 1.98 -3.73
CA GLU A 83 -1.66 3.39 -4.03
C GLU A 83 -3.17 3.63 -4.21
N LYS A 84 -3.62 4.80 -3.75
CA LYS A 84 -5.02 5.25 -3.79
C LYS A 84 -5.25 6.38 -4.81
N ARG A 85 -4.17 6.98 -5.36
CA ARG A 85 -4.25 8.07 -6.35
C ARG A 85 -4.96 7.68 -7.65
N CYS A 86 -4.90 6.40 -8.04
CA CYS A 86 -5.64 5.86 -9.18
C CYS A 86 -7.17 5.97 -9.04
N LEU A 87 -7.69 6.11 -7.82
CA LEU A 87 -9.13 6.21 -7.53
C LEU A 87 -9.74 7.57 -7.90
N THR A 88 -8.94 8.65 -7.97
CA THR A 88 -9.47 9.99 -8.31
C THR A 88 -10.03 10.03 -9.73
N ASP A 89 -9.33 9.38 -10.67
CA ASP A 89 -9.63 9.39 -12.10
C ASP A 89 -10.03 8.00 -12.63
N TYR A 90 -10.14 6.99 -11.75
CA TYR A 90 -10.32 5.56 -12.08
C TYR A 90 -9.35 5.05 -13.18
N LYS A 91 -8.09 5.52 -13.15
CA LYS A 91 -7.03 5.19 -14.12
C LYS A 91 -6.43 3.81 -13.86
N PHE A 92 -7.19 2.78 -14.23
CA PHE A 92 -6.78 1.38 -14.23
C PHE A 92 -6.44 0.90 -15.64
N SER A 93 -5.63 -0.15 -15.72
CA SER A 93 -5.25 -0.82 -16.96
C SER A 93 -5.29 -2.34 -16.79
N HIS A 94 -5.31 -3.09 -17.90
CA HIS A 94 -5.09 -4.54 -17.86
C HIS A 94 -3.80 -4.88 -17.14
N GLY A 95 -3.81 -6.00 -16.41
CA GLY A 95 -2.67 -6.47 -15.63
C GLY A 95 -2.46 -5.76 -14.29
N ASP A 96 -3.17 -4.65 -14.01
CA ASP A 96 -3.14 -4.00 -12.71
C ASP A 96 -3.67 -4.95 -11.62
N VAL A 97 -2.86 -5.15 -10.58
CA VAL A 97 -3.33 -5.80 -9.35
C VAL A 97 -4.08 -4.77 -8.52
N VAL A 98 -5.32 -5.07 -8.13
CA VAL A 98 -6.19 -4.18 -7.36
C VAL A 98 -6.69 -4.82 -6.08
N VAL A 99 -6.87 -3.98 -5.06
CA VAL A 99 -7.51 -4.34 -3.80
C VAL A 99 -8.93 -3.80 -3.83
N PHE A 100 -9.94 -4.63 -3.58
CA PHE A 100 -11.36 -4.23 -3.60
C PHE A 100 -12.14 -4.89 -2.45
N CYS A 101 -13.32 -4.37 -2.12
CA CYS A 101 -14.20 -5.02 -1.14
C CYS A 101 -14.94 -6.21 -1.76
N SER A 102 -14.97 -7.35 -1.07
CA SER A 102 -15.69 -8.54 -1.56
C SER A 102 -17.19 -8.22 -1.74
N PRO A 103 -17.79 -8.48 -2.92
CA PRO A 103 -19.22 -8.26 -3.13
C PRO A 103 -20.07 -9.31 -2.42
N SER A 104 -19.54 -10.54 -2.24
CA SER A 104 -20.32 -11.70 -1.81
C SER A 104 -20.12 -12.09 -0.34
N SER A 105 -19.05 -11.64 0.32
CA SER A 105 -18.69 -12.05 1.68
C SER A 105 -18.36 -10.88 2.59
N TYR A 106 -19.23 -10.61 3.57
CA TYR A 106 -18.98 -9.61 4.62
C TYR A 106 -17.81 -9.98 5.56
N LYS A 107 -17.34 -11.23 5.54
CA LYS A 107 -16.23 -11.72 6.37
C LYS A 107 -14.86 -11.35 5.78
N GLU A 108 -14.74 -11.29 4.46
CA GLU A 108 -13.52 -10.89 3.76
C GLU A 108 -13.57 -9.41 3.40
N LYS A 109 -13.02 -8.55 4.29
CA LYS A 109 -13.07 -7.09 4.12
C LYS A 109 -12.46 -6.61 2.80
N HIS A 110 -11.39 -7.26 2.34
CA HIS A 110 -10.68 -6.91 1.12
C HIS A 110 -10.17 -8.16 0.39
N MET A 111 -10.38 -8.21 -0.93
CA MET A 111 -9.81 -9.20 -1.85
C MET A 111 -8.75 -8.53 -2.72
N ILE A 112 -7.78 -9.31 -3.19
CA ILE A 112 -6.71 -8.86 -4.09
C ILE A 112 -6.75 -9.73 -5.34
N LYS A 113 -6.89 -9.10 -6.51
CA LYS A 113 -7.01 -9.74 -7.83
C LYS A 113 -6.33 -8.91 -8.90
N ARG A 114 -6.08 -9.51 -10.07
CA ARG A 114 -5.58 -8.82 -11.25
C ARG A 114 -6.74 -8.43 -12.16
N ILE A 115 -6.70 -7.22 -12.71
CA ILE A 115 -7.63 -6.78 -13.76
C ILE A 115 -7.25 -7.51 -15.06
N THR A 116 -8.19 -8.32 -15.54
CA THR A 116 -8.10 -9.08 -16.79
C THR A 116 -8.85 -8.37 -17.90
N GLY A 117 -10.01 -7.76 -17.59
CA GLY A 117 -10.85 -7.01 -18.52
C GLY A 117 -11.30 -5.66 -17.98
N MET A 118 -11.40 -4.68 -18.87
CA MET A 118 -11.83 -3.31 -18.67
C MET A 118 -13.24 -3.09 -19.28
N PRO A 119 -13.90 -1.94 -19.02
CA PRO A 119 -15.19 -1.63 -19.64
C PRO A 119 -15.19 -1.82 -21.15
N GLY A 120 -16.18 -2.56 -21.67
CA GLY A 120 -16.35 -2.80 -23.10
C GLY A 120 -15.73 -4.08 -23.64
N ASP A 121 -14.79 -4.71 -22.92
CA ASP A 121 -14.09 -5.93 -23.36
C ASP A 121 -14.99 -7.17 -23.38
N TRP A 122 -14.60 -8.16 -24.16
CA TRP A 122 -15.19 -9.50 -24.18
C TRP A 122 -14.26 -10.50 -23.51
N ILE A 123 -14.77 -11.19 -22.48
CA ILE A 123 -14.02 -12.20 -21.74
C ILE A 123 -14.64 -13.58 -22.01
N GLY A 124 -13.85 -14.50 -22.59
CA GLY A 124 -14.24 -15.88 -22.79
C GLY A 124 -14.22 -16.66 -21.47
N LEU A 125 -15.25 -17.47 -21.21
CA LEU A 125 -15.32 -18.30 -20.01
C LEU A 125 -14.55 -19.62 -20.23
N PRO A 126 -13.72 -20.09 -19.28
CA PRO A 126 -12.89 -21.29 -19.48
C PRO A 126 -13.68 -22.62 -19.61
N TYR A 127 -14.98 -22.60 -19.31
CA TYR A 127 -15.88 -23.76 -19.34
C TYR A 127 -17.16 -23.55 -20.17
N SER A 128 -17.24 -22.46 -20.94
CA SER A 128 -18.33 -22.24 -21.91
C SER A 128 -17.76 -21.69 -23.23
N TYR A 129 -18.51 -21.85 -24.32
CA TYR A 129 -18.25 -21.15 -25.58
C TYR A 129 -18.78 -19.70 -25.56
N ASP A 130 -19.43 -19.28 -24.46
CA ASP A 130 -19.92 -17.93 -24.24
C ASP A 130 -18.79 -16.96 -23.88
N ALA A 131 -18.89 -15.74 -24.42
CA ALA A 131 -18.10 -14.59 -24.01
C ALA A 131 -19.00 -13.59 -23.26
N VAL A 132 -18.51 -13.07 -22.13
CA VAL A 132 -19.19 -12.05 -21.34
C VAL A 132 -18.62 -10.69 -21.69
N LYS A 133 -19.46 -9.75 -22.12
CA LYS A 133 -19.05 -8.35 -22.27
C LYS A 133 -19.00 -7.66 -20.90
N VAL A 134 -17.88 -7.02 -20.58
CA VAL A 134 -17.72 -6.22 -19.36
C VAL A 134 -18.56 -4.93 -19.48
N PRO A 135 -19.51 -4.68 -18.56
CA PRO A 135 -20.33 -3.47 -18.60
C PRO A 135 -19.53 -2.19 -18.37
N GLU A 136 -20.11 -1.05 -18.78
CA GLU A 136 -19.54 0.26 -18.46
C GLU A 136 -19.39 0.47 -16.94
N GLY A 137 -18.28 1.10 -16.54
CA GLY A 137 -17.94 1.32 -15.13
C GLY A 137 -17.60 0.06 -14.32
N HIS A 138 -17.46 -1.10 -14.97
CA HIS A 138 -17.08 -2.37 -14.34
C HIS A 138 -15.73 -2.88 -14.86
N CYS A 139 -15.09 -3.80 -14.13
CA CYS A 139 -13.93 -4.55 -14.61
C CYS A 139 -14.09 -6.04 -14.31
N TRP A 140 -13.40 -6.86 -15.09
CA TRP A 140 -13.26 -8.29 -14.85
C TRP A 140 -11.93 -8.54 -14.14
N VAL A 141 -12.00 -9.17 -12.97
CA VAL A 141 -10.84 -9.48 -12.12
C VAL A 141 -10.68 -10.97 -11.89
N GLU A 142 -9.44 -11.47 -11.99
CA GLU A 142 -9.09 -12.88 -11.78
C GLU A 142 -7.92 -13.04 -10.81
N GLY A 143 -7.81 -14.23 -10.22
CA GLY A 143 -6.64 -14.59 -9.42
C GLY A 143 -5.55 -15.25 -10.28
N ASP A 144 -4.28 -14.87 -10.09
CA ASP A 144 -3.15 -15.49 -10.79
C ASP A 144 -3.06 -17.02 -10.60
N ASN A 145 -3.66 -17.55 -9.51
CA ASN A 145 -3.87 -18.98 -9.33
C ASN A 145 -5.30 -19.38 -9.71
N PRO A 146 -5.55 -19.98 -10.89
CA PRO A 146 -6.91 -20.31 -11.33
C PRO A 146 -7.58 -21.43 -10.52
N THR A 147 -6.80 -22.26 -9.80
CA THR A 147 -7.31 -23.40 -9.02
C THR A 147 -7.80 -23.03 -7.62
N ASN A 148 -7.36 -21.89 -7.08
CA ASN A 148 -7.62 -21.48 -5.70
C ASN A 148 -7.99 -19.99 -5.63
N SER A 149 -8.99 -19.59 -6.42
CA SER A 149 -9.44 -18.21 -6.54
C SER A 149 -10.96 -18.12 -6.66
N LEU A 150 -11.59 -17.49 -5.67
CA LEU A 150 -12.90 -16.86 -5.85
C LEU A 150 -12.69 -15.53 -6.57
N ASP A 151 -13.22 -15.37 -7.78
CA ASP A 151 -13.04 -14.19 -8.63
C ASP A 151 -14.20 -14.02 -9.64
N SER A 152 -14.03 -13.17 -10.66
CA SER A 152 -15.12 -12.78 -11.58
C SER A 152 -15.68 -13.96 -12.38
N ARG A 153 -14.95 -15.05 -12.54
CA ARG A 153 -15.47 -16.30 -13.14
C ARG A 153 -16.57 -16.94 -12.28
N SER A 154 -16.67 -16.58 -11.00
CA SER A 154 -17.71 -17.05 -10.06
C SER A 154 -18.80 -16.02 -9.75
N PHE A 155 -18.46 -14.72 -9.68
CA PHE A 155 -19.40 -13.66 -9.28
C PHE A 155 -19.69 -12.60 -10.36
N GLY A 156 -19.09 -12.71 -11.55
CA GLY A 156 -19.22 -11.75 -12.65
C GLY A 156 -18.30 -10.52 -12.53
N PRO A 157 -18.47 -9.51 -13.39
CA PRO A 157 -17.67 -8.29 -13.36
C PRO A 157 -18.01 -7.43 -12.13
N ILE A 158 -17.02 -6.72 -11.58
CA ILE A 158 -17.20 -5.85 -10.40
C ILE A 158 -17.26 -4.37 -10.78
N PRO A 159 -18.05 -3.53 -10.09
CA PRO A 159 -17.97 -2.08 -10.26
C PRO A 159 -16.59 -1.55 -9.90
N LEU A 160 -16.02 -0.66 -10.72
CA LEU A 160 -14.75 0.03 -10.44
C LEU A 160 -14.79 0.77 -9.09
N GLY A 161 -15.98 1.23 -8.65
CA GLY A 161 -16.20 1.85 -7.35
C GLY A 161 -15.96 0.96 -6.12
N LEU A 162 -15.87 -0.37 -6.28
CA LEU A 162 -15.47 -1.28 -5.19
C LEU A 162 -13.95 -1.30 -4.94
N ILE A 163 -13.16 -0.80 -5.89
CA ILE A 163 -11.70 -0.77 -5.81
C ILE A 163 -11.27 0.25 -4.73
N ARG A 164 -10.34 -0.18 -3.88
CA ARG A 164 -9.74 0.57 -2.76
C ARG A 164 -8.30 1.00 -3.05
N GLY A 165 -7.73 0.56 -4.17
CA GLY A 165 -6.46 1.05 -4.71
C GLY A 165 -5.76 0.01 -5.58
N ARG A 166 -4.68 0.44 -6.23
CA ARG A 166 -3.80 -0.41 -7.05
C ARG A 166 -2.56 -0.83 -6.26
N VAL A 167 -2.18 -2.08 -6.37
CA VAL A 167 -0.94 -2.61 -5.78
C VAL A 167 0.24 -2.28 -6.70
N THR A 168 1.32 -1.73 -6.15
CA THR A 168 2.47 -1.24 -6.94
C THR A 168 3.80 -1.90 -6.57
N HIS A 169 4.00 -2.23 -5.29
CA HIS A 169 5.25 -2.81 -4.77
C HIS A 169 4.96 -3.86 -3.70
N ILE A 170 5.85 -4.84 -3.58
CA ILE A 170 6.01 -5.67 -2.38
C ILE A 170 7.01 -4.95 -1.46
N LEU A 171 6.67 -4.83 -0.17
CA LEU A 171 7.47 -4.16 0.86
C LEU A 171 8.04 -5.13 1.91
N TRP A 172 7.46 -6.32 2.03
CA TRP A 172 7.91 -7.39 2.92
C TRP A 172 7.47 -8.73 2.33
N PRO A 173 8.25 -9.83 2.45
CA PRO A 173 9.55 -9.94 3.15
C PRO A 173 10.71 -9.26 2.39
N PRO A 174 11.83 -8.92 3.07
CA PRO A 174 12.95 -8.15 2.48
C PRO A 174 13.52 -8.76 1.20
N GLN A 175 13.53 -10.09 1.11
CA GLN A 175 14.03 -10.87 -0.04
C GLN A 175 13.17 -10.71 -1.29
N ARG A 176 11.95 -10.18 -1.17
CA ARG A 176 10.98 -10.01 -2.25
C ARG A 176 10.52 -8.55 -2.42
N VAL A 177 11.24 -7.60 -1.81
CA VAL A 177 10.98 -6.16 -2.03
C VAL A 177 11.24 -5.82 -3.49
N GLY A 178 10.22 -5.28 -4.16
CA GLY A 178 10.28 -5.03 -5.60
C GLY A 178 9.01 -4.38 -6.11
N LYS A 179 9.08 -3.82 -7.31
CA LYS A 179 7.90 -3.35 -8.05
C LYS A 179 7.16 -4.56 -8.64
N ILE A 180 5.84 -4.48 -8.70
CA ILE A 180 5.01 -5.49 -9.36
C ILE A 180 4.97 -5.20 -10.86
N ASP A 181 5.14 -6.23 -11.67
CA ASP A 181 4.96 -6.12 -13.11
C ASP A 181 3.47 -6.15 -13.48
N HIS A 182 3.06 -5.10 -14.20
CA HIS A 182 1.72 -4.93 -14.76
C HIS A 182 1.63 -5.61 -16.15
N THR A 183 2.77 -5.86 -16.80
CA THR A 183 2.89 -6.34 -18.18
C THR A 183 2.77 -7.86 -18.33
N SER A 184 2.66 -8.62 -17.23
CA SER A 184 2.66 -10.08 -17.24
C SER A 184 1.34 -10.73 -17.69
N PHE A 185 0.36 -9.93 -18.12
CA PHE A 185 -0.84 -10.46 -18.76
C PHE A 185 -0.50 -10.97 -20.17
N PRO A 186 -0.70 -12.26 -20.50
CA PRO A 186 -0.46 -12.74 -21.84
C PRO A 186 -1.42 -12.04 -22.81
N GLN A 187 -0.89 -11.41 -23.86
CA GLN A 187 -1.66 -10.82 -24.97
C GLN A 187 -2.44 -11.87 -25.81
N VAL A 188 -2.43 -13.13 -25.38
CA VAL A 188 -3.10 -14.29 -26.00
C VAL A 188 -4.59 -14.05 -26.21
N ALA A 189 -5.27 -13.31 -25.30
CA ALA A 189 -6.66 -12.93 -25.49
C ALA A 189 -6.87 -12.03 -26.73
N GLN A 190 -5.99 -11.03 -26.94
CA GLN A 190 -6.06 -10.13 -28.10
C GLN A 190 -5.64 -10.82 -29.40
N GLN A 191 -4.74 -11.81 -29.35
CA GLN A 191 -4.33 -12.57 -30.54
C GLN A 191 -5.44 -13.46 -31.11
N MET A 192 -6.38 -13.95 -30.29
CA MET A 192 -7.52 -14.74 -30.80
C MET A 192 -8.57 -13.89 -31.52
N GLU A 193 -8.77 -12.63 -31.12
CA GLU A 193 -9.66 -11.69 -31.80
C GLU A 193 -9.13 -11.36 -33.21
N GLY A 194 -7.82 -11.07 -33.34
CA GLY A 194 -7.18 -10.77 -34.63
C GLY A 194 -7.29 -11.91 -35.64
N VAL A 195 -7.01 -13.14 -35.21
CA VAL A 195 -7.11 -14.35 -36.07
C VAL A 195 -8.55 -14.65 -36.49
N ARG A 196 -9.56 -14.24 -35.69
CA ARG A 196 -10.97 -14.42 -36.03
C ARG A 196 -11.46 -13.41 -37.08
N LEU A 197 -10.92 -12.19 -37.06
CA LEU A 197 -11.28 -11.15 -38.02
C LEU A 197 -10.67 -11.40 -39.41
N GLU A 198 -9.43 -11.89 -39.51
CA GLU A 198 -8.84 -12.31 -40.80
C GLU A 198 -9.64 -13.47 -41.43
N LYS A 199 -10.00 -14.49 -40.64
CA LYS A 199 -10.78 -15.66 -41.12
C LYS A 199 -12.25 -15.40 -41.45
N THR A 200 -12.70 -14.15 -41.38
CA THR A 200 -14.05 -13.74 -41.83
C THR A 200 -13.98 -12.93 -43.15
N GLN A 201 -12.80 -12.78 -43.75
CA GLN A 201 -12.59 -12.10 -45.04
C GLN A 201 -11.98 -13.00 -46.14
N GLU A 202 -11.85 -14.31 -45.88
CA GLU A 202 -11.63 -15.37 -46.89
C GLU A 202 -12.93 -16.19 -47.10
#